data_AF-A0A1X1Q674-F1
#
_entry.id   AF-A0A1X1Q674-F1
#
_cell.length_a   1.000
_cell.length_b   1.000
_cell.length_c   1.000
_cell.angle_alpha   90.00
_cell.angle_beta   90.00
_cell.angle_gamma   90.00
#
_symmetry.space_group_name_H-M   'P 1'
#
loop_
_entity.id
_entity.type
_entity.pdbx_description
1 polymer ?
#
loop_
_entity_poly.entity_id
_entity_poly.type
_entity_poly.pdbx_seq_one_letter_code
_entity_poly.pdbx_strand_id
1 'polypeptide(L)'
;MNYIFLDAETDGLYGPFVSVAMVLTDADGNELEKQYIGLSEPEKHIRTEWVRENVLPIMGEYEKYDDEHSLLEAVWSFWRTHAQNAYIIIDVMHPVESRLMSKCVSSNIEERLFQGPFPMLDISSMLYVIGIDPLKAREELVNPLENGMQHNALYDARTTLAIWKKYILPRLRNK
;
A
#
# COMPACT_ATOMS: atom_id res chain seq x y z
N MET A 1 -4.91 15.89 -10.22
CA MET A 1 -3.99 14.76 -9.97
C MET A 1 -4.34 14.20 -8.61
N ASN A 2 -4.69 12.92 -8.57
CA ASN A 2 -5.04 12.18 -7.37
C ASN A 2 -3.84 11.35 -6.91
N TYR A 3 -3.94 10.78 -5.71
CA TYR A 3 -2.91 9.91 -5.14
C TYR A 3 -3.54 8.64 -4.62
N ILE A 4 -2.88 7.50 -4.84
CA ILE A 4 -3.27 6.21 -4.26
C ILE A 4 -2.17 5.81 -3.28
N PHE A 5 -2.52 5.74 -2.00
CA PHE A 5 -1.62 5.24 -0.96
C PHE A 5 -1.84 3.74 -0.85
N LEU A 6 -0.78 2.97 -1.08
CA LEU A 6 -0.84 1.52 -1.19
C LEU A 6 0.08 0.89 -0.16
N ASP A 7 -0.44 -0.13 0.53
CA ASP A 7 0.30 -0.97 1.46
C ASP A 7 -0.16 -2.43 1.33
N ALA A 8 0.76 -3.38 1.54
CA ALA A 8 0.47 -4.80 1.43
C ALA A 8 1.16 -5.64 2.50
N GLU A 9 0.38 -6.50 3.15
CA GLU A 9 0.91 -7.50 4.07
C GLU A 9 1.25 -8.80 3.34
N THR A 10 2.36 -9.42 3.71
CA THR A 10 2.87 -10.65 3.09
C THR A 10 3.41 -11.63 4.13
N ASP A 11 3.46 -12.91 3.78
CA ASP A 11 4.15 -13.91 4.62
C ASP A 11 5.69 -13.76 4.52
N GLY A 12 6.22 -12.74 5.20
CA GLY A 12 7.58 -12.26 5.02
C GLY A 12 7.80 -11.55 3.68
N LEU A 13 8.96 -10.92 3.50
CA LEU A 13 9.23 -9.97 2.40
C LEU A 13 8.99 -10.50 0.97
N TYR A 14 9.08 -11.82 0.77
CA TYR A 14 8.92 -12.48 -0.52
C TYR A 14 7.88 -13.60 -0.53
N GLY A 15 7.04 -13.69 0.51
CA GLY A 15 5.97 -14.68 0.59
C GLY A 15 4.75 -14.33 -0.27
N PRO A 16 3.67 -15.14 -0.19
CA PRO A 16 2.36 -14.77 -0.72
C PRO A 16 1.81 -13.48 -0.09
N PHE A 17 0.99 -12.76 -0.85
CA PHE A 17 0.19 -11.65 -0.34
C PHE A 17 -0.94 -12.13 0.57
N VAL A 18 -1.17 -11.40 1.66
CA VAL A 18 -2.13 -11.73 2.72
C VAL A 18 -3.27 -10.72 2.71
N SER A 19 -2.95 -9.42 2.74
CA SER A 19 -3.90 -8.33 2.52
C SER A 19 -3.25 -7.17 1.80
N VAL A 20 -4.09 -6.33 1.19
CA VAL A 20 -3.69 -5.12 0.48
C VAL A 20 -4.70 -4.04 0.78
N ALA A 21 -4.21 -2.82 0.99
CA ALA A 21 -5.05 -1.64 1.05
C ALA A 21 -4.62 -0.61 0.02
N MET A 22 -5.60 0.08 -0.55
CA MET A 22 -5.40 1.23 -1.41
C MET A 22 -6.34 2.35 -0.96
N VAL A 23 -5.79 3.54 -0.74
CA VAL A 23 -6.55 4.73 -0.34
C VAL A 23 -6.36 5.80 -1.41
N LEU A 24 -7.42 6.12 -2.13
CA LEU A 24 -7.44 7.19 -3.11
C LEU A 24 -7.73 8.52 -2.43
N THR A 25 -6.95 9.54 -2.76
CA THR A 25 -7.20 10.92 -2.35
C THR A 25 -7.23 11.89 -3.51
N ASP A 26 -7.85 13.05 -3.30
CA ASP A 26 -7.64 14.21 -4.15
C ASP A 26 -6.23 14.80 -3.97
N ALA A 27 -5.96 15.90 -4.69
CA ALA A 27 -4.68 16.62 -4.64
C ALA A 27 -4.38 17.23 -3.25
N ASP A 28 -5.40 17.43 -2.42
CA ASP A 28 -5.30 18.04 -1.10
C ASP A 28 -5.14 17.00 0.03
N GLY A 29 -5.16 15.71 -0.32
CA GLY A 29 -5.04 14.60 0.62
C GLY A 29 -6.35 14.32 1.37
N ASN A 30 -7.50 14.63 0.76
CA ASN A 30 -8.81 14.19 1.26
C ASN A 30 -9.14 12.81 0.66
N GLU A 31 -9.48 11.85 1.52
CA GLU A 31 -9.87 10.49 1.11
C GLU A 31 -11.16 10.54 0.27
N LEU A 32 -11.10 9.97 -0.93
CA LEU A 32 -12.21 9.90 -1.89
C LEU A 32 -12.81 8.49 -1.92
N GLU A 33 -11.94 7.49 -1.91
CA GLU A 33 -12.29 6.08 -2.05
C GLU A 33 -11.21 5.22 -1.38
N LYS A 34 -11.57 4.01 -0.95
CA LYS A 34 -10.61 3.03 -0.46
C LYS A 34 -11.02 1.62 -0.86
N GLN A 35 -10.03 0.75 -0.96
CA GLN A 35 -10.19 -0.69 -1.03
C GLN A 35 -9.33 -1.33 0.06
N TYR A 36 -9.92 -2.26 0.81
CA TYR A 36 -9.18 -3.09 1.77
C TYR A 36 -9.60 -4.54 1.58
N ILE A 37 -8.67 -5.35 1.09
CA ILE A 37 -8.90 -6.72 0.62
C ILE A 37 -7.87 -7.68 1.21
N GLY A 38 -8.22 -8.97 1.27
CA GLY A 38 -7.32 -10.00 1.76
C GLY A 38 -7.81 -11.41 1.45
N LEU A 39 -6.98 -12.41 1.77
CA LEU A 39 -7.33 -13.81 1.58
C LEU A 39 -8.44 -14.25 2.54
N SER A 40 -9.32 -15.15 2.10
CA SER A 40 -10.44 -15.64 2.93
C SER A 40 -9.98 -16.53 4.09
N GLU A 41 -8.91 -17.30 3.89
CA GLU A 41 -8.30 -18.21 4.87
C GLU A 41 -6.76 -18.02 4.93
N PRO A 42 -6.27 -16.82 5.34
CA PRO A 42 -4.86 -16.46 5.24
C PRO A 42 -3.94 -17.39 6.05
N GLU A 43 -4.43 -17.97 7.13
CA GLU A 43 -3.70 -18.94 7.97
C GLU A 43 -3.25 -20.20 7.21
N LYS A 44 -3.93 -20.57 6.11
CA LYS A 44 -3.53 -21.70 5.26
C LYS A 44 -2.29 -21.39 4.42
N HIS A 45 -2.02 -20.10 4.20
CA HIS A 45 -0.94 -19.64 3.32
C HIS A 45 0.28 -19.16 4.11
N ILE A 46 0.10 -18.77 5.38
CA ILE A 46 1.16 -18.23 6.23
C ILE A 46 1.97 -19.35 6.89
N ARG A 47 3.28 -19.31 6.68
CA ARG A 47 4.26 -20.24 7.23
C ARG A 47 5.12 -19.61 8.32
N THR A 48 5.28 -18.28 8.30
CA THR A 48 6.15 -17.57 9.24
C THR A 48 5.43 -17.29 10.54
N GLU A 49 6.04 -17.68 11.67
CA GLU A 49 5.44 -17.49 12.99
C GLU A 49 5.24 -16.01 13.32
N TRP A 50 6.20 -15.17 12.95
CA TRP A 50 6.11 -13.73 13.15
C TRP A 50 4.83 -13.12 12.54
N VAL A 51 4.44 -13.56 11.33
CA VAL A 51 3.24 -13.05 10.64
C VAL A 51 1.97 -13.53 11.33
N ARG A 52 1.96 -14.77 11.84
CA ARG A 52 0.82 -15.29 12.62
C ARG A 52 0.60 -14.53 13.92
N GLU A 53 1.68 -14.12 14.57
CA GLU A 53 1.62 -13.43 15.86
C GLU A 53 1.36 -11.92 15.72
N ASN A 54 1.85 -11.29 14.65
CA ASN A 54 1.88 -9.82 14.55
C ASN A 54 0.94 -9.25 13.49
N VAL A 55 0.61 -10.00 12.43
CA VAL A 55 -0.22 -9.51 11.30
C VAL A 55 -1.64 -10.05 11.41
N LEU A 56 -1.82 -11.37 11.46
CA LEU A 56 -3.14 -12.01 11.45
C LEU A 56 -4.12 -11.46 12.52
N PRO A 57 -3.70 -11.23 13.78
CA PRO A 57 -4.62 -10.80 14.83
C PRO A 57 -5.17 -9.39 14.61
N ILE A 58 -4.53 -8.59 13.74
CA ILE A 58 -4.79 -7.16 13.64
C ILE A 58 -5.36 -6.74 12.28
N MET A 59 -5.50 -7.67 11.33
CA MET A 59 -6.05 -7.38 10.00
C MET A 59 -7.50 -6.88 10.05
N GLY A 60 -8.28 -7.25 11.08
CA GLY A 60 -9.67 -6.82 11.21
C GLY A 60 -10.56 -7.29 10.05
N GLU A 61 -11.54 -6.46 9.68
CA GLU A 61 -12.48 -6.76 8.58
C GLU A 61 -12.00 -6.19 7.24
N TYR A 62 -12.03 -7.03 6.22
CA TYR A 62 -11.68 -6.71 4.83
C TYR A 62 -12.54 -7.54 3.88
N GLU A 63 -12.61 -7.11 2.62
CA GLU A 63 -13.24 -7.90 1.56
C GLU A 63 -12.35 -9.11 1.19
N LYS A 64 -12.97 -10.29 1.12
CA LYS A 64 -12.25 -11.57 1.08
C LYS A 64 -12.17 -12.15 -0.34
N TYR A 65 -11.01 -12.72 -0.66
CA TYR A 65 -10.72 -13.43 -1.90
C TYR A 65 -10.17 -14.81 -1.61
N ASP A 66 -10.55 -15.81 -2.40
CA ASP A 66 -10.19 -17.21 -2.13
C ASP A 66 -8.73 -17.56 -2.47
N ASP A 67 -8.11 -16.78 -3.35
CA ASP A 67 -6.72 -17.00 -3.75
C ASP A 67 -5.99 -15.69 -4.10
N GLU A 68 -4.67 -15.79 -4.16
CA GLU A 68 -3.79 -14.67 -4.48
C GLU A 68 -4.06 -14.12 -5.89
N HIS A 69 -4.46 -14.96 -6.85
CA HIS A 69 -4.74 -14.49 -8.20
C HIS A 69 -5.93 -13.52 -8.23
N SER A 70 -7.04 -13.90 -7.60
CA SER A 70 -8.25 -13.09 -7.51
C SER A 70 -8.01 -11.80 -6.72
N LEU A 71 -7.18 -11.87 -5.68
CA LEU A 71 -6.70 -10.69 -4.94
C LEU A 71 -5.91 -9.73 -5.86
N LEU A 72 -4.96 -10.25 -6.65
CA LEU A 72 -4.18 -9.44 -7.60
C LEU A 72 -5.05 -8.81 -8.69
N GLU A 73 -6.07 -9.52 -9.16
CA GLU A 73 -7.05 -8.98 -10.12
C GLU A 73 -7.87 -7.83 -9.53
N ALA A 74 -8.24 -7.92 -8.25
CA ALA A 74 -8.90 -6.84 -7.54
C ALA A 74 -7.99 -5.60 -7.39
N VAL A 75 -6.72 -5.80 -7.02
CA VAL A 75 -5.71 -4.72 -6.97
C VAL A 75 -5.58 -4.04 -8.33
N TRP A 76 -5.44 -4.85 -9.38
CA TRP A 76 -5.29 -4.35 -10.74
C TRP A 76 -6.51 -3.55 -11.21
N SER A 77 -7.72 -4.03 -10.91
CA SER A 77 -8.98 -3.36 -11.27
C SER A 77 -9.08 -1.95 -10.68
N PHE A 78 -8.73 -1.80 -9.40
CA PHE A 78 -8.70 -0.50 -8.73
C PHE A 78 -7.68 0.45 -9.38
N TRP A 79 -6.45 -0.02 -9.58
CA TRP A 79 -5.42 0.77 -10.27
C TRP A 79 -5.90 1.23 -11.65
N ARG A 80 -6.44 0.33 -12.46
CA ARG A 80 -6.88 0.63 -13.83
C ARG A 80 -7.98 1.67 -13.89
N THR A 81 -8.86 1.71 -12.89
CA THR A 81 -9.93 2.71 -12.79
C THR A 81 -9.38 4.13 -12.63
N HIS A 82 -8.20 4.28 -12.01
CA HIS A 82 -7.63 5.59 -11.67
C HIS A 82 -6.32 5.93 -12.40
N ALA A 83 -5.75 4.99 -13.15
CA ALA A 83 -4.41 5.09 -13.76
C ALA A 83 -4.16 6.34 -14.62
N GLN A 84 -5.19 6.96 -15.18
CA GLN A 84 -5.05 8.15 -16.01
C GLN A 84 -4.76 9.44 -15.23
N ASN A 85 -5.07 9.50 -13.94
CA ASN A 85 -5.00 10.74 -13.15
C ASN A 85 -4.54 10.50 -11.71
N ALA A 86 -3.84 9.40 -11.44
CA ALA A 86 -3.32 9.10 -10.11
C ALA A 86 -1.87 8.59 -10.15
N TYR A 87 -1.10 8.99 -9.16
CA TYR A 87 0.17 8.34 -8.82
C TYR A 87 -0.02 7.37 -7.66
N ILE A 88 0.68 6.24 -7.68
CA ILE A 88 0.79 5.36 -6.52
C ILE A 88 1.91 5.88 -5.60
N ILE A 89 1.62 5.97 -4.31
CA ILE A 89 2.52 6.39 -3.24
C ILE A 89 2.63 5.26 -2.23
N ILE A 90 3.85 4.88 -1.88
CA ILE A 90 4.15 3.75 -0.99
C ILE A 90 5.22 4.16 0.02
N ASP A 91 5.15 3.63 1.25
CA ASP A 91 6.25 3.69 2.21
C ASP A 91 7.12 2.44 2.11
N VAL A 92 8.44 2.61 1.94
CA VAL A 92 9.41 1.50 1.75
C VAL A 92 9.01 0.55 0.61
N MET A 93 8.89 1.09 -0.60
CA MET A 93 8.37 0.40 -1.79
C MET A 93 9.00 -0.97 -2.16
N HIS A 94 10.26 -1.20 -1.78
CA HIS A 94 10.98 -2.43 -2.11
C HIS A 94 11.22 -3.28 -0.85
N PRO A 95 10.91 -4.59 -0.87
CA PRO A 95 10.54 -5.39 -2.04
C PRO A 95 9.04 -5.64 -2.26
N VAL A 96 8.18 -5.31 -1.30
CA VAL A 96 6.83 -5.88 -1.23
C VAL A 96 5.89 -5.28 -2.29
N GLU A 97 5.68 -3.98 -2.28
CA GLU A 97 4.66 -3.32 -3.12
C GLU A 97 5.13 -3.20 -4.58
N SER A 98 6.43 -2.98 -4.78
CA SER A 98 7.01 -3.05 -6.13
C SER A 98 6.78 -4.43 -6.78
N ARG A 99 6.88 -5.51 -5.99
CA ARG A 99 6.55 -6.86 -6.44
C ARG A 99 5.05 -7.06 -6.62
N LEU A 100 4.20 -6.48 -5.78
CA LEU A 100 2.73 -6.55 -5.94
C LEU A 100 2.32 -6.07 -7.33
N MET A 101 2.75 -4.87 -7.72
CA MET A 101 2.42 -4.29 -9.02
C MET A 101 3.08 -5.07 -10.17
N SER A 102 4.30 -5.58 -9.96
CA SER A 102 4.97 -6.44 -10.94
C SER A 102 4.19 -7.75 -11.16
N LYS A 103 3.64 -8.38 -10.11
CA LYS A 103 2.79 -9.58 -10.23
C LYS A 103 1.47 -9.28 -10.92
N CYS A 104 0.85 -8.13 -10.63
CA CYS A 104 -0.39 -7.71 -11.32
C CYS A 104 -0.17 -7.56 -12.84
N VAL A 105 0.96 -7.00 -13.26
CA VAL A 105 1.31 -6.89 -14.68
C VAL A 105 1.64 -8.27 -15.26
N SER A 106 2.43 -9.07 -14.55
CA SER A 106 2.90 -10.37 -15.03
C SER A 106 1.79 -11.42 -15.15
N SER A 107 0.69 -11.29 -14.40
CA SER A 107 -0.44 -12.23 -14.47
C SER A 107 -1.16 -12.18 -15.82
N ASN A 108 -1.06 -11.07 -16.55
CA ASN A 108 -1.53 -10.94 -17.93
C ASN A 108 -0.63 -9.96 -18.69
N ILE A 109 0.59 -10.39 -18.96
CA ILE A 109 1.62 -9.54 -19.56
C ILE A 109 1.24 -9.05 -20.96
N GLU A 110 0.50 -9.86 -21.73
CA GLU A 110 0.09 -9.53 -23.10
C GLU A 110 -0.75 -8.26 -23.15
N GLU A 111 -1.66 -8.08 -22.18
CA GLU A 111 -2.53 -6.90 -22.10
C GLU A 111 -1.92 -5.77 -21.25
N ARG A 112 -1.13 -6.10 -20.23
CA ARG A 112 -0.74 -5.17 -19.15
C ARG A 112 0.65 -4.57 -19.28
N LEU A 113 1.45 -4.99 -20.26
CA LEU A 113 2.88 -4.66 -20.41
C LEU A 113 3.24 -3.18 -20.17
N PHE A 114 2.41 -2.25 -20.64
CA PHE A 114 2.65 -0.80 -20.55
C PHE A 114 1.66 -0.07 -19.65
N GLN A 115 0.94 -0.80 -18.79
CA GLN A 115 -0.17 -0.26 -18.01
C GLN A 115 0.11 -0.26 -16.50
N GLY A 116 1.28 -0.74 -16.09
CA GLY A 116 1.73 -0.63 -14.70
C GLY A 116 1.93 0.82 -14.27
N PRO A 117 1.91 1.09 -12.96
CA PRO A 117 2.14 2.44 -12.44
C PRO A 117 3.56 2.91 -12.78
N PHE A 118 3.66 4.09 -13.39
CA PHE A 118 4.94 4.68 -13.76
C PHE A 118 4.89 6.22 -13.73
N PRO A 119 5.64 6.89 -12.84
CA PRO A 119 6.39 6.32 -11.72
C PRO A 119 5.46 5.83 -10.60
N MET A 120 5.98 4.95 -9.75
CA MET A 120 5.53 4.85 -8.36
C MET A 120 6.40 5.77 -7.49
N LEU A 121 5.83 6.37 -6.45
CA LEU A 121 6.49 7.34 -5.59
C LEU A 121 6.76 6.73 -4.21
N ASP A 122 8.03 6.76 -3.78
CA ASP A 122 8.47 6.16 -2.51
C ASP A 122 8.65 7.24 -1.43
N ILE A 123 7.86 7.15 -0.36
CA ILE A 123 7.94 8.04 0.80
C ILE A 123 9.30 7.95 1.47
N SER A 124 9.89 6.75 1.59
CA SER A 124 11.16 6.59 2.29
C SER A 124 12.28 7.36 1.58
N SER A 125 12.34 7.26 0.25
CA SER A 125 13.22 8.08 -0.59
C SER A 125 12.96 9.58 -0.45
N MET A 126 11.70 10.00 -0.36
CA MET A 126 11.37 11.42 -0.19
C MET A 126 11.74 11.95 1.20
N LEU A 127 11.57 11.16 2.26
CA LEU A 127 12.01 11.48 3.62
C LEU A 127 13.53 11.67 3.66
N TYR A 128 14.29 10.76 3.02
CA TYR A 128 15.74 10.88 2.89
C TYR A 128 16.15 12.21 2.25
N VAL A 129 15.50 12.59 1.15
CA VAL A 129 15.78 13.86 0.45
C VAL A 129 15.54 15.10 1.33
N ILE A 130 14.58 15.05 2.25
CA ILE A 130 14.29 16.17 3.16
C ILE A 130 15.03 16.08 4.50
N GLY A 131 16.01 15.18 4.61
CA GLY A 131 16.89 15.04 5.78
C GLY A 131 16.28 14.27 6.95
N ILE A 132 15.22 13.48 6.71
CA ILE A 132 14.63 12.57 7.69
C ILE A 132 15.13 11.16 7.38
N ASP A 133 15.51 10.41 8.43
CA ASP A 133 15.88 9.00 8.28
C ASP A 133 14.73 8.22 7.58
N PRO A 134 14.98 7.58 6.41
CA PRO A 134 13.97 6.86 5.65
C PRO A 134 13.35 5.67 6.41
N LEU A 135 14.01 5.17 7.47
CA LEU A 135 13.55 4.06 8.28
C LEU A 135 13.08 4.50 9.68
N LYS A 136 12.95 5.81 9.92
CA LYS A 136 12.41 6.31 11.19
C LYS A 136 11.04 5.70 11.48
N ALA A 137 10.78 5.34 12.74
CA ALA A 137 9.47 4.83 13.15
C ALA A 137 8.36 5.83 12.78
N ARG A 138 7.27 5.33 12.18
CA ARG A 138 6.24 6.17 11.54
C ARG A 138 5.40 6.88 12.60
N GLU A 139 5.26 6.26 13.75
CA GLU A 139 4.59 6.77 14.95
C GLU A 139 5.35 7.98 15.56
N GLU A 140 6.64 8.13 15.28
CA GLU A 140 7.41 9.32 15.65
C GLU A 140 7.24 10.47 14.64
N LEU A 141 6.78 10.17 13.42
CA LEU A 141 6.60 11.14 12.36
C LEU A 141 5.20 11.74 12.35
N VAL A 142 4.18 10.95 12.68
CA VAL A 142 2.77 11.35 12.72
C VAL A 142 2.10 10.79 13.96
N ASN A 143 1.07 11.48 14.45
CA ASN A 143 0.30 10.97 15.57
C ASN A 143 -0.39 9.65 15.15
N PRO A 144 -0.46 8.65 16.05
CA PRO A 144 -1.21 7.44 15.78
C PRO A 144 -2.64 7.77 15.34
N LEU A 145 -3.08 7.12 14.27
CA LEU A 145 -4.47 7.23 13.83
C LEU A 145 -5.36 6.48 14.84
N GLU A 146 -6.55 7.03 15.11
CA GLU A 146 -7.50 6.39 16.01
C GLU A 146 -7.92 5.00 15.46
N ASN A 147 -8.01 4.01 16.35
CA ASN A 147 -8.56 2.68 16.08
C ASN A 147 -7.81 1.81 15.04
N GLY A 148 -6.48 1.87 14.98
CA GLY A 148 -5.69 0.91 14.20
C GLY A 148 -4.30 0.65 14.77
N MET A 149 -3.60 -0.30 14.17
CA MET A 149 -2.28 -0.76 14.60
C MET A 149 -1.40 -1.02 13.37
N GLN A 150 -0.09 -0.82 13.54
CA GLN A 150 0.93 -1.17 12.55
C GLN A 150 0.83 -2.63 12.14
N HIS A 151 1.09 -2.95 10.87
CA HIS A 151 0.91 -4.24 10.20
C HIS A 151 -0.54 -4.57 9.81
N ASN A 152 -1.40 -3.55 9.81
CA ASN A 152 -2.69 -3.59 9.15
C ASN A 152 -2.58 -2.72 7.90
N ALA A 153 -2.72 -3.32 6.72
CA ALA A 153 -2.47 -2.59 5.47
C ALA A 153 -3.28 -1.29 5.33
N LEU A 154 -4.54 -1.27 5.80
CA LEU A 154 -5.34 -0.04 5.72
C LEU A 154 -4.85 1.04 6.69
N TYR A 155 -4.41 0.64 7.88
CA TYR A 155 -3.78 1.55 8.82
C TYR A 155 -2.47 2.11 8.25
N ASP A 156 -1.61 1.26 7.70
CA ASP A 156 -0.29 1.66 7.21
C ASP A 156 -0.38 2.51 5.93
N ALA A 157 -1.32 2.22 5.02
CA ALA A 157 -1.64 3.10 3.90
C ALA A 157 -2.10 4.49 4.37
N ARG A 158 -2.90 4.57 5.44
CA ARG A 158 -3.35 5.86 6.00
C ARG A 158 -2.26 6.58 6.78
N THR A 159 -1.36 5.85 7.43
CA THR A 159 -0.15 6.41 8.06
C THR A 159 0.75 7.04 7.00
N THR A 160 0.92 6.37 5.87
CA THR A 160 1.62 6.89 4.68
C THR A 160 0.97 8.18 4.17
N LEU A 161 -0.36 8.22 4.06
CA LEU A 161 -1.12 9.44 3.73
C LEU A 161 -0.87 10.56 4.75
N ALA A 162 -0.88 10.27 6.04
CA ALA A 162 -0.62 11.26 7.09
C ALA A 162 0.80 11.85 6.96
N ILE A 163 1.80 11.01 6.69
CA ILE A 163 3.19 11.43 6.44
C ILE A 163 3.25 12.31 5.19
N TRP A 164 2.61 11.90 4.10
CA TRP A 164 2.53 12.70 2.87
C TRP A 164 1.96 14.08 3.13
N LYS A 165 0.82 14.18 3.84
CA LYS A 165 0.17 15.46 4.18
C LYS A 165 1.05 16.35 5.04
N LYS A 166 1.81 15.77 5.98
CA LYS A 166 2.66 16.53 6.91
C LYS A 166 3.96 17.01 6.25
N TYR A 167 4.61 16.15 5.47
CA TYR A 167 5.98 16.39 5.03
C TYR A 167 6.09 16.69 3.53
N ILE A 168 5.27 16.09 2.67
CA ILE A 168 5.50 16.19 1.22
C ILE A 168 4.56 17.19 0.57
N LEU A 169 3.25 17.09 0.83
CA LEU A 169 2.24 17.93 0.21
C LEU A 169 2.48 19.45 0.38
N PRO A 170 2.89 19.97 1.55
CA PRO A 170 3.20 21.39 1.70
C PRO A 170 4.37 21.85 0.83
N ARG A 171 5.33 20.96 0.55
CA ARG A 171 6.50 21.25 -0.31
C ARG A 171 6.13 21.27 -1.79
N LEU A 172 5.12 20.52 -2.21
CA LEU A 172 4.60 20.55 -3.57
C LEU A 172 3.83 21.84 -3.87
N ARG A 173 3.14 22.41 -2.87
CA ARG A 173 2.38 23.66 -3.00
C ARG A 173 3.25 24.92 -3.02
N ASN A 174 4.47 24.83 -2.47
CA ASN A 174 5.41 25.95 -2.38
C ASN A 174 6.41 25.99 -3.56
N LYS A 175 6.18 25.19 -4.60
CA LYS A 175 6.94 25.21 -5.87
C LYS A 175 6.12 25.94 -6.93
#